data_AF-A0A958BG46-F1
#
_entry.id   AF-A0A958BG46-F1
#
_cell.length_a   1.000
_cell.length_b   1.000
_cell.length_c   1.000
_cell.angle_alpha   90.00
_cell.angle_beta   90.00
_cell.angle_gamma   90.00
#
_symmetry.space_group_name_H-M   'P 1'
#
loop_
_entity.id
_entity.type
_entity.pdbx_description
1 polymer ?
#
loop_
_entity_poly.entity_id
_entity_poly.type
_entity_poly.pdbx_seq_one_letter_code
_entity_poly.pdbx_strand_id
1 'polypeptide(L)'
;MSRLSQSPLEHLAALERTVALPVVAGDCYDWCRSVNREAIELDRVLQEWAEDHAEVYEEIRAQAMALESRVELLEADERRILNRWSSIHRRLNAIQLEASRDHSGHDEPVQVLDALREEIQMWVVKVRAHDTGVQQWFVESVMRDQGVKD
;
A
#
# COMPACT_ATOMS: atom_id res chain seq x y z
N MET A 1 -16.33 10.44 -16.25
CA MET A 1 -14.87 10.33 -16.48
C MET A 1 -14.25 10.05 -15.12
N SER A 2 -13.72 8.84 -14.92
CA SER A 2 -13.22 8.39 -13.60
C SER A 2 -11.99 9.23 -13.24
N ARG A 3 -12.09 10.01 -12.15
CA ARG A 3 -11.01 10.88 -11.65
C ARG A 3 -9.95 10.15 -10.84
N LEU A 4 -10.17 8.87 -10.52
CA LEU A 4 -9.15 8.04 -9.91
C LEU A 4 -8.12 7.72 -10.99
N SER A 5 -7.00 8.44 -10.97
CA SER A 5 -5.81 8.11 -11.72
C SER A 5 -5.24 6.78 -11.17
N GLN A 6 -4.24 6.24 -11.84
CA GLN A 6 -3.86 4.81 -11.82
C GLN A 6 -4.02 4.11 -10.46
N SER A 7 -4.97 3.18 -10.39
CA SER A 7 -5.17 2.36 -9.20
C SER A 7 -3.88 1.59 -8.84
N PRO A 8 -3.43 1.59 -7.57
CA PRO A 8 -2.22 0.88 -7.17
C PRO A 8 -2.34 -0.63 -7.35
N LEU A 9 -3.54 -1.15 -7.64
CA LEU A 9 -3.85 -2.58 -7.69
C LEU A 9 -2.94 -3.40 -8.61
N GLU A 10 -2.55 -2.88 -9.78
CA GLU A 10 -1.66 -3.59 -10.70
C GLU A 10 -0.25 -3.74 -10.11
N HIS A 11 0.27 -2.68 -9.50
CA HIS A 11 1.58 -2.65 -8.83
C HIS A 11 1.56 -3.49 -7.54
N LEU A 12 0.48 -3.47 -6.79
CA LEU A 12 0.27 -4.34 -5.64
C LEU A 12 0.25 -5.83 -6.05
N ALA A 13 -0.38 -6.16 -7.17
CA ALA A 13 -0.38 -7.52 -7.69
C ALA A 13 1.02 -7.96 -8.16
N ALA A 14 1.82 -7.05 -8.72
CA ALA A 14 3.22 -7.33 -9.05
C ALA A 14 4.07 -7.59 -7.80
N LEU A 15 3.92 -6.74 -6.78
CA LEU A 15 4.58 -6.92 -5.49
C LEU A 15 4.20 -8.26 -4.84
N GLU A 16 2.90 -8.60 -4.79
CA GLU A 16 2.45 -9.87 -4.22
C GLU A 16 3.02 -11.09 -4.93
N ARG A 17 3.10 -11.08 -6.27
CA ARG A 17 3.71 -12.17 -7.03
C ARG A 17 5.16 -12.37 -6.66
N THR A 18 5.91 -11.28 -6.53
CA THR A 18 7.33 -11.32 -6.14
C THR A 18 7.51 -11.81 -4.70
N VAL A 19 6.69 -11.30 -3.78
CA VAL A 19 6.71 -11.65 -2.35
C VAL A 19 6.25 -13.10 -2.11
N ALA A 20 5.38 -13.65 -2.96
CA ALA A 20 4.93 -15.04 -2.88
C ALA A 20 6.03 -16.06 -3.22
N LEU A 21 7.15 -15.63 -3.83
CA LEU A 21 8.28 -16.51 -4.07
C LEU A 21 8.90 -16.94 -2.73
N PRO A 22 9.16 -18.25 -2.54
CA PRO A 22 9.75 -18.73 -1.30
C PRO A 22 11.15 -18.15 -1.12
N VAL A 23 11.47 -17.77 0.11
CA VAL A 23 12.82 -17.34 0.48
C VAL A 23 13.64 -18.59 0.77
N VAL A 24 14.69 -18.81 -0.02
CA VAL A 24 15.61 -19.94 0.15
C VAL A 24 16.87 -19.43 0.87
N ALA A 25 17.45 -20.29 1.72
CA ALA A 25 18.75 -20.03 2.34
C ALA A 25 19.80 -19.70 1.27
N GLY A 26 20.49 -18.57 1.44
CA GLY A 26 21.46 -18.04 0.46
C GLY A 26 20.90 -17.08 -0.60
N ASP A 27 19.58 -17.00 -0.77
CA ASP A 27 18.94 -16.14 -1.80
C ASP A 27 18.36 -14.83 -1.23
N CYS A 28 18.64 -14.50 0.03
CA CYS A 28 18.11 -13.30 0.70
C CYS A 28 18.33 -12.03 -0.13
N TYR A 29 19.56 -11.82 -0.58
CA TYR A 29 19.93 -10.62 -1.35
C TYR A 29 19.06 -10.49 -2.61
N ASP A 30 18.92 -11.55 -3.39
CA ASP A 30 18.19 -11.53 -4.66
C ASP A 30 16.68 -11.41 -4.45
N TRP A 31 16.15 -12.03 -3.39
CA TRP A 31 14.75 -11.85 -3.00
C TRP A 31 14.47 -10.40 -2.62
N CYS A 32 15.25 -9.81 -1.70
CA CYS A 32 15.06 -8.42 -1.29
C CYS A 32 15.28 -7.44 -2.45
N ARG A 33 16.26 -7.69 -3.31
CA ARG A 33 16.49 -6.89 -4.53
C ARG A 33 15.27 -6.92 -5.45
N SER A 34 14.65 -8.08 -5.64
CA SER A 34 13.47 -8.23 -6.47
C SER A 34 12.27 -7.49 -5.88
N VAL A 35 12.04 -7.61 -4.57
CA VAL A 35 10.97 -6.88 -3.87
C VAL A 35 11.22 -5.36 -3.92
N ASN A 36 12.45 -4.90 -3.67
CA ASN A 36 12.79 -3.47 -3.73
C ASN A 36 12.62 -2.88 -5.13
N ARG A 37 12.86 -3.65 -6.20
CA ARG A 37 12.59 -3.19 -7.57
C ARG A 37 11.10 -2.88 -7.78
N GLU A 38 10.22 -3.76 -7.32
CA GLU A 38 8.77 -3.51 -7.39
C GLU A 38 8.34 -2.36 -6.45
N ALA A 39 9.04 -2.20 -5.32
CA ALA A 39 8.78 -1.13 -4.34
C ALA A 39 9.01 0.28 -4.90
N ILE A 40 10.03 0.48 -5.75
CA ILE A 40 10.36 1.79 -6.33
C ILE A 40 9.20 2.35 -7.15
N GLU A 41 8.63 1.55 -8.03
CA GLU A 41 7.49 1.98 -8.85
C GLU A 41 6.23 2.13 -8.00
N LEU A 42 6.04 1.24 -7.01
CA LEU A 42 4.91 1.32 -6.10
C LEU A 42 4.94 2.59 -5.24
N ASP A 43 6.11 3.06 -4.80
CA ASP A 43 6.23 4.31 -4.03
C ASP A 43 5.65 5.50 -4.80
N ARG A 44 5.96 5.61 -6.10
CA ARG A 44 5.42 6.67 -6.96
C ARG A 44 3.90 6.58 -7.07
N VAL A 45 3.39 5.38 -7.33
CA VAL A 45 1.95 5.16 -7.53
C VAL A 45 1.17 5.34 -6.23
N LEU A 46 1.73 5.00 -5.07
CA LEU A 46 1.10 5.26 -3.78
C LEU A 46 1.00 6.75 -3.46
N GLN A 47 1.95 7.56 -3.92
CA GLN A 47 1.88 9.01 -3.77
C GLN A 47 0.74 9.58 -4.62
N GLU A 48 0.67 9.21 -5.89
CA GLU A 48 -0.41 9.63 -6.81
C GLU A 48 -1.78 9.17 -6.27
N TRP A 49 -1.87 7.94 -5.79
CA TRP A 49 -3.08 7.39 -5.14
C TRP A 49 -3.52 8.20 -3.92
N ALA A 50 -2.59 8.62 -3.06
CA ALA A 50 -2.91 9.43 -1.88
C ALA A 50 -3.34 10.86 -2.27
N GLU A 51 -2.75 11.44 -3.32
CA GLU A 51 -3.14 12.73 -3.86
C GLU A 51 -4.58 12.68 -4.43
N ASP A 52 -4.92 11.64 -5.18
CA ASP A 52 -6.30 11.43 -5.68
C ASP A 52 -7.32 11.25 -4.54
N HIS A 53 -6.94 10.49 -3.51
CA HIS A 53 -7.78 10.31 -2.32
C HIS A 53 -8.01 11.63 -1.58
N ALA A 54 -7.01 12.51 -1.49
CA ALA A 54 -7.18 13.83 -0.89
C ALA A 54 -8.24 14.65 -1.63
N GLU A 55 -8.29 14.61 -2.97
CA GLU A 55 -9.36 15.27 -3.73
C GLU A 55 -10.74 14.67 -3.40
N VAL A 56 -10.82 13.34 -3.32
CA VAL A 56 -12.07 12.64 -2.94
C VAL A 56 -12.53 13.04 -1.54
N TYR A 57 -11.62 13.12 -0.58
CA TYR A 57 -11.92 13.54 0.79
C TYR A 57 -12.50 14.95 0.84
N GLU A 58 -11.90 15.90 0.11
CA GLU A 58 -12.43 17.27 0.00
C GLU A 58 -13.84 17.30 -0.63
N GLU A 59 -14.09 16.49 -1.65
CA GLU A 59 -15.43 16.38 -2.24
C GLU A 59 -16.45 15.83 -1.24
N ILE A 60 -16.10 14.81 -0.45
CA ILE A 60 -16.96 14.25 0.60
C ILE A 60 -17.29 15.32 1.65
N ARG A 61 -16.27 16.07 2.11
CA ARG A 61 -16.43 17.16 3.09
C ARG A 61 -17.36 18.25 2.57
N ALA A 62 -17.22 18.61 1.29
CA ALA A 62 -18.03 19.65 0.66
C ALA A 62 -19.51 19.28 0.57
N GLN A 63 -19.85 18.00 0.38
CA GLN A 63 -21.24 17.55 0.29
C GLN A 63 -21.91 17.40 1.67
N ALA A 64 -21.19 16.94 2.68
CA ALA A 64 -21.78 16.69 3.99
C ALA A 64 -20.79 16.90 5.14
N MET A 65 -20.86 18.06 5.80
CA MET A 65 -20.11 18.35 7.04
C MET A 65 -20.29 17.29 8.13
N ALA A 66 -21.43 16.59 8.17
CA ALA A 66 -21.67 15.50 9.12
C ALA A 66 -20.72 14.29 8.92
N LEU A 67 -20.06 14.20 7.76
CA LEU A 67 -19.10 13.14 7.42
C LEU A 67 -17.65 13.50 7.76
N GLU A 68 -17.36 14.70 8.29
CA GLU A 68 -15.99 15.16 8.60
C GLU A 68 -15.22 14.15 9.45
N SER A 69 -15.80 13.72 10.58
CA SER A 69 -15.17 12.72 11.47
C SER A 69 -14.85 11.39 10.78
N ARG A 70 -15.60 11.04 9.73
CA ARG A 70 -15.36 9.84 8.94
C ARG A 70 -14.19 10.03 7.97
N VAL A 71 -14.11 11.20 7.33
CA VAL A 71 -12.98 11.57 6.48
C VAL A 71 -11.68 11.60 7.30
N GLU A 72 -11.71 12.16 8.50
CA GLU A 72 -10.57 12.12 9.43
C GLU A 72 -10.09 10.70 9.74
N LEU A 73 -11.02 9.74 9.89
CA LEU A 73 -10.69 8.33 10.10
C LEU A 73 -10.07 7.68 8.86
N LEU A 74 -10.56 8.00 7.66
CA LEU A 74 -9.99 7.51 6.40
C LEU A 74 -8.57 8.04 6.22
N GLU A 75 -8.36 9.36 6.33
CA GLU A 75 -7.02 9.94 6.24
C GLU A 75 -6.06 9.40 7.31
N ALA A 76 -6.55 9.14 8.53
CA ALA A 76 -5.74 8.55 9.58
C ALA A 76 -5.32 7.11 9.25
N ASP A 77 -6.21 6.34 8.63
CA ASP A 77 -5.91 4.97 8.19
C ASP A 77 -4.94 4.96 6.99
N GLU A 78 -5.16 5.83 6.01
CA GLU A 78 -4.25 6.02 4.87
C GLU A 78 -2.83 6.38 5.33
N ARG A 79 -2.70 7.36 6.24
CA ARG A 79 -1.40 7.69 6.85
C ARG A 79 -0.75 6.49 7.54
N ARG A 80 -1.52 5.63 8.20
CA ARG A 80 -0.98 4.40 8.82
C ARG A 80 -0.49 3.42 7.77
N ILE A 81 -1.24 3.26 6.67
CA ILE A 81 -0.88 2.40 5.54
C ILE A 81 0.44 2.87 4.91
N LEU A 82 0.55 4.15 4.58
CA LEU A 82 1.75 4.74 3.97
C LEU A 82 2.96 4.67 4.92
N ASN A 83 2.79 5.03 6.20
CA ASN A 83 3.87 4.93 7.18
C ASN A 83 4.35 3.48 7.39
N ARG A 84 3.42 2.51 7.36
CA ARG A 84 3.75 1.10 7.46
C ARG A 84 4.58 0.65 6.26
N TRP A 85 4.20 1.08 5.06
CA TRP A 85 4.97 0.82 3.85
C TRP A 85 6.39 1.39 3.92
N SER A 86 6.55 2.66 4.32
CA SER A 86 7.89 3.25 4.51
C SER A 86 8.72 2.51 5.55
N SER A 87 8.10 1.88 6.56
CA SER A 87 8.81 1.03 7.51
C SER A 87 9.24 -0.30 6.91
N ILE A 88 8.37 -0.95 6.12
CA ILE A 88 8.68 -2.19 5.39
C ILE A 88 9.82 -1.94 4.41
N HIS A 89 9.72 -0.90 3.57
CA HIS A 89 10.70 -0.58 2.54
C HIS A 89 12.08 -0.27 3.14
N ARG A 90 12.14 0.46 4.28
CA ARG A 90 13.41 0.68 5.00
C ARG A 90 14.02 -0.63 5.51
N ARG A 91 13.21 -1.55 6.01
CA ARG A 91 13.69 -2.87 6.50
C ARG A 91 14.20 -3.73 5.35
N LEU A 92 13.48 -3.78 4.22
CA LEU A 92 13.92 -4.48 3.01
C LEU A 92 15.28 -3.96 2.53
N ASN A 93 15.47 -2.63 2.48
CA ASN A 93 16.74 -2.03 2.10
C ASN A 93 17.87 -2.33 3.09
N ALA A 94 17.59 -2.29 4.40
CA ALA A 94 18.58 -2.60 5.43
C ALA A 94 19.07 -4.05 5.31
N ILE A 95 18.14 -4.98 5.17
CA ILE A 95 18.40 -6.40 4.94
C ILE A 95 19.22 -6.62 3.66
N GLN A 96 18.78 -6.04 2.54
CA GLN A 96 19.51 -6.18 1.27
C GLN A 96 20.96 -5.68 1.39
N LEU A 97 21.16 -4.57 2.09
CA LEU A 97 22.49 -3.99 2.31
C LEU A 97 23.36 -4.88 3.20
N GLU A 98 22.80 -5.48 4.24
CA GLU A 98 23.48 -6.44 5.11
C GLU A 98 23.90 -7.70 4.33
N ALA A 99 22.96 -8.30 3.60
CA ALA A 99 23.20 -9.45 2.73
C ALA A 99 24.23 -9.17 1.62
N SER A 100 24.38 -7.91 1.19
CA SER A 100 25.40 -7.52 0.18
C SER A 100 26.82 -7.43 0.74
N ARG A 101 26.97 -7.22 2.05
CA ARG A 101 28.27 -7.06 2.72
C ARG A 101 28.82 -8.38 3.22
N ASP A 102 27.92 -9.25 3.68
CA ASP A 102 28.29 -10.53 4.25
C ASP A 102 28.31 -11.63 3.19
N HIS A 103 29.49 -11.90 2.64
CA HIS A 103 29.70 -13.02 1.71
C HIS A 103 29.76 -14.37 2.45
N SER A 104 29.68 -14.36 3.78
CA SER A 104 29.81 -15.52 4.66
C SER A 104 28.57 -16.39 4.73
N GLY A 105 27.66 -16.34 3.74
CA GLY A 105 26.46 -17.20 3.73
C GLY A 105 25.73 -17.23 5.07
N HIS A 106 25.70 -16.11 5.80
CA HIS A 106 24.88 -16.02 6.99
C HIS A 106 23.44 -16.06 6.50
N ASP A 107 22.79 -17.18 6.81
CA ASP A 107 21.35 -17.30 6.87
C ASP A 107 20.85 -16.17 7.76
N GLU A 108 20.56 -15.02 7.19
CA GLU A 108 19.58 -14.14 7.79
C GLU A 108 18.39 -15.05 8.11
N PRO A 109 17.91 -15.09 9.36
CA PRO A 109 17.02 -16.17 9.76
C PRO A 109 15.84 -16.12 8.80
N VAL A 110 15.61 -17.20 8.05
CA VAL A 110 14.48 -17.33 7.09
C VAL A 110 13.18 -16.82 7.73
N GLN A 111 13.06 -16.95 9.06
CA GLN A 111 12.03 -16.38 9.93
C GLN A 111 11.83 -14.86 9.81
N VAL A 112 12.88 -14.05 9.73
CA VAL A 112 12.80 -12.59 9.58
C VAL A 112 12.20 -12.23 8.23
N LEU A 113 12.63 -12.93 7.17
CA LEU A 113 12.15 -12.72 5.81
C LEU A 113 10.73 -13.24 5.63
N ASP A 114 10.38 -14.38 6.23
CA ASP A 114 9.00 -14.88 6.28
C ASP A 114 8.07 -13.91 7.02
N ALA A 115 8.49 -13.38 8.17
CA ALA A 115 7.72 -12.37 8.89
C ALA A 115 7.52 -11.09 8.05
N LEU A 116 8.56 -10.66 7.31
CA LEU A 116 8.48 -9.52 6.42
C LEU A 116 7.56 -9.81 5.21
N ARG A 117 7.59 -11.04 4.68
CA ARG A 117 6.68 -11.51 3.62
C ARG A 117 5.23 -11.41 4.07
N GLU A 118 4.91 -11.98 5.23
CA GLU A 118 3.55 -11.94 5.81
C GLU A 118 3.10 -10.50 6.06
N GLU A 119 4.00 -9.66 6.57
CA GLU A 119 3.74 -8.25 6.79
C GLU A 119 3.41 -7.49 5.51
N ILE A 120 4.14 -7.75 4.41
CA ILE A 120 3.85 -7.17 3.10
C ILE A 120 2.49 -7.64 2.59
N GLN A 121 2.19 -8.94 2.68
CA GLN A 121 0.90 -9.50 2.24
C GLN A 121 -0.27 -8.87 3.01
N MET A 122 -0.15 -8.76 4.33
CA MET A 122 -1.15 -8.09 5.17
C MET A 122 -1.29 -6.61 4.84
N TRP A 123 -0.19 -5.94 4.50
CA TRP A 123 -0.22 -4.54 4.07
C TRP A 123 -0.97 -4.39 2.74
N VAL A 124 -0.72 -5.25 1.73
CA VAL A 124 -1.45 -5.20 0.45
C VAL A 124 -2.96 -5.36 0.66
N VAL A 125 -3.38 -6.29 1.51
CA VAL A 125 -4.80 -6.47 1.87
C VAL A 125 -5.40 -5.19 2.44
N LYS A 126 -4.65 -4.48 3.31
CA LYS A 126 -5.11 -3.21 3.91
C LYS A 126 -5.25 -2.11 2.87
N VAL A 127 -4.30 -1.97 1.94
CA VAL A 127 -4.40 -0.97 0.86
C VAL A 127 -5.67 -1.20 0.03
N ARG A 128 -5.94 -2.45 -0.36
CA ARG A 128 -7.15 -2.82 -1.12
C ARG A 128 -8.44 -2.52 -0.36
N ALA A 129 -8.49 -2.88 0.92
CA ALA A 129 -9.65 -2.64 1.77
C ALA A 129 -9.90 -1.14 1.95
N HIS A 130 -8.83 -0.37 2.10
CA HIS A 130 -8.89 1.08 2.21
C HIS A 130 -9.43 1.73 0.93
N ASP A 131 -8.84 1.41 -0.23
CA ASP A 131 -9.27 1.89 -1.55
C ASP A 131 -10.76 1.59 -1.82
N THR A 132 -11.19 0.34 -1.55
CA THR A 132 -12.60 -0.06 -1.67
C THR A 132 -13.49 0.77 -0.74
N GLY A 133 -13.04 1.02 0.49
CA GLY A 133 -13.74 1.84 1.46
C GLY A 133 -13.93 3.27 0.96
N VAL A 134 -12.86 3.93 0.50
CA VAL A 134 -12.91 5.29 -0.03
C VAL A 134 -13.89 5.40 -1.20
N GLN A 135 -13.82 4.47 -2.16
CA GLN A 135 -14.74 4.44 -3.30
C GLN A 135 -16.20 4.27 -2.87
N GLN A 136 -16.48 3.37 -1.93
CA GLN A 136 -17.83 3.17 -1.41
C GLN A 136 -18.37 4.45 -0.76
N TRP A 137 -17.58 5.09 0.10
CA TRP A 137 -17.99 6.33 0.77
C TRP A 137 -18.18 7.49 -0.20
N PHE A 138 -17.36 7.57 -1.24
CA PHE A 138 -17.56 8.55 -2.30
C PHE A 138 -18.91 8.36 -3.01
N VAL A 139 -19.25 7.13 -3.39
CA VAL A 139 -20.55 6.83 -4.00
C VAL A 139 -21.70 7.16 -3.04
N GLU A 140 -21.60 6.74 -1.78
CA GLU A 140 -22.65 6.98 -0.78
C GLU A 140 -22.86 8.45 -0.42
N SER A 141 -21.82 9.28 -0.48
CA SER A 141 -21.90 10.71 -0.16
C SER A 141 -22.28 11.57 -1.36
N VAL A 142 -21.74 11.28 -2.55
CA VAL A 142 -21.94 12.11 -3.75
C VAL A 142 -23.12 11.64 -4.59
N MET A 143 -23.36 10.33 -4.71
CA MET A 143 -24.46 9.80 -5.54
C MET A 143 -25.79 9.68 -4.79
N ARG A 144 -25.80 9.65 -3.45
CA ARG A 144 -27.03 9.64 -2.66
C ARG A 144 -27.84 10.93 -2.83
N ASP A 145 -27.18 12.07 -2.96
CA ASP A 145 -27.84 13.36 -3.21
C ASP A 145 -28.22 13.58 -4.69
N GLN A 146 -27.69 12.75 -5.60
CA GLN A 146 -28.09 12.72 -7.01
C GLN A 146 -29.25 11.72 -7.29
N GLY A 147 -29.67 10.94 -6.29
CA GLY A 147 -30.69 9.90 -6.41
C GLY A 147 -32.11 10.36 -6.07
N VAL A 148 -32.91 10.57 -7.12
CA VAL A 148 -34.39 10.66 -7.18
C VAL A 148 -35.02 11.94 -6.59
N LYS A 149 -34.92 13.03 -7.37
CA LYS A 149 -36.08 13.91 -7.57
C LYS A 149 -36.93 13.31 -8.70
N ASP A 150 -37.81 12.38 -8.36
CA ASP A 150 -39.06 12.14 -9.10
C ASP A 150 -40.22 12.37 -8.14
#